data_AF-A0A2G4YQD8-F1
#
_entry.id   AF-A0A2G4YQD8-F1
#
_cell.length_a   1.000
_cell.length_b   1.000
_cell.length_c   1.000
_cell.angle_alpha   90.00
_cell.angle_beta   90.00
_cell.angle_gamma   90.00
#
_symmetry.space_group_name_H-M   'P 1'
#
loop_
_entity.id
_entity.type
_entity.pdbx_description
1 polymer ?
#
loop_
_entity_poly.entity_id
_entity_poly.type
_entity_poly.pdbx_seq_one_letter_code
_entity_poly.pdbx_strand_id
1 'polypeptide(L)'
;MPVFVNKYEISDDAVHEEMVHHPAPDLAAARLEAARALVVKRLLLEEAAAEDMVSAKDLDDLPEEKVEVVIRQLLDSVITTPEADEETCRRYYDQHQLRFVDKTTEKVLPYDLVRAHIVQYLEDKAYHSAFNAYLDKLMACAKIVGLAA
;
A
#
# COMPACT_ATOMS: atom_id res chain seq x y z
N MET A 1 22.14 11.25 1.12
CA MET A 1 22.32 10.70 -0.24
C MET A 1 20.98 10.81 -0.95
N PRO A 2 20.90 11.61 -2.03
CA PRO A 2 19.63 11.84 -2.73
C PRO A 2 19.16 10.57 -3.43
N VAL A 3 17.85 10.36 -3.43
CA VAL A 3 17.19 9.27 -4.16
C VAL A 3 16.55 9.87 -5.40
N PHE A 4 16.83 9.31 -6.57
CA PHE A 4 16.23 9.76 -7.82
C PHE A 4 15.19 8.77 -8.29
N VAL A 5 14.02 9.29 -8.66
CA VAL A 5 12.93 8.54 -9.30
C VAL A 5 12.72 9.16 -10.67
N ASN A 6 13.06 8.43 -11.72
CA ASN A 6 13.01 8.89 -13.11
C ASN A 6 13.83 10.18 -13.32
N LYS A 7 13.18 11.34 -13.38
CA LYS A 7 13.81 12.66 -13.51
C LYS A 7 13.66 13.53 -12.26
N TYR A 8 12.98 13.02 -11.24
CA TYR A 8 12.68 13.72 -10.01
C TYR A 8 13.72 13.37 -8.93
N GLU A 9 14.18 14.38 -8.20
CA GLU A 9 15.09 14.23 -7.07
C GLU A 9 14.29 14.29 -5.77
N ILE A 10 14.42 13.23 -4.96
CA ILE A 10 13.96 13.22 -3.58
C ILE A 10 15.15 13.71 -2.73
N SER A 11 15.02 14.93 -2.21
CA SER A 11 16.03 15.58 -1.39
C SER A 11 16.19 14.89 -0.03
N ASP A 12 17.36 15.07 0.61
CA ASP A 12 17.60 14.54 1.97
C ASP A 12 16.64 15.17 2.99
N ASP A 13 16.30 16.45 2.79
CA ASP A 13 15.38 17.19 3.64
C ASP A 13 13.97 16.59 3.57
N ALA A 14 13.47 16.26 2.37
CA ALA A 14 12.17 15.61 2.21
C ALA A 14 12.14 14.24 2.90
N VAL A 15 13.21 13.45 2.79
CA VAL A 15 13.32 12.17 3.52
C VAL A 15 13.30 12.42 5.02
N HIS A 16 13.97 13.45 5.51
CA HIS A 16 14.01 13.77 6.94
C HIS A 16 12.64 14.20 7.49
N GLU A 17 11.88 14.99 6.72
CA GLU A 17 10.50 15.34 7.05
C GLU A 17 9.62 14.09 7.11
N GLU A 18 9.75 13.21 6.12
CA GLU A 18 8.97 11.97 6.05
C GLU A 18 9.33 10.96 7.16
N MET A 19 10.59 10.92 7.64
CA MET A 19 11.02 10.01 8.72
C MET A 19 10.17 10.12 10.00
N VAL A 20 9.57 11.28 10.27
CA VAL A 20 8.68 11.48 11.43
C VAL A 20 7.43 10.59 11.32
N HIS A 21 7.00 10.26 10.10
CA HIS A 21 5.86 9.39 9.81
C HIS A 21 6.22 7.90 9.81
N HIS A 22 7.51 7.55 9.75
CA HIS A 22 7.99 6.15 9.67
C HIS A 22 8.92 5.80 10.84
N PRO A 23 8.39 5.65 12.07
CA PRO A 23 9.19 5.24 13.22
C PRO A 23 9.73 3.82 13.03
N ALA A 24 11.05 3.67 13.09
CA ALA A 24 11.75 2.41 12.90
C ALA A 24 12.74 2.16 14.06
N PRO A 25 13.21 0.92 14.27
CA PRO A 25 14.11 0.59 15.37
C PRO A 25 15.46 1.32 15.30
N ASP A 26 15.88 1.75 14.11
CA ASP A 26 17.10 2.50 13.89
C ASP A 26 16.93 3.60 12.83
N LEU A 27 17.85 4.57 12.82
CA LEU A 27 17.80 5.72 11.92
C LEU A 27 17.97 5.33 10.45
N ALA A 28 18.74 4.28 10.16
CA ALA A 28 18.97 3.84 8.80
C ALA A 28 17.71 3.20 8.22
N ALA A 29 17.01 2.38 9.01
CA ALA A 29 15.72 1.80 8.68
C ALA A 29 14.63 2.87 8.52
N ALA A 30 14.56 3.84 9.43
CA ALA A 30 13.58 4.94 9.34
C ALA A 30 13.79 5.76 8.06
N ARG A 31 15.05 6.07 7.75
CA ARG A 31 15.43 6.77 6.52
C ARG A 31 15.10 5.95 5.28
N LEU A 32 15.34 4.64 5.30
CA LEU A 32 15.04 3.74 4.18
C LEU A 32 13.53 3.65 3.92
N GLU A 33 12.73 3.47 4.96
CA GLU A 33 11.26 3.42 4.85
C GLU A 33 10.70 4.75 4.39
N ALA A 34 11.18 5.88 4.92
CA ALA A 34 10.81 7.22 4.47
C ALA A 34 11.16 7.44 2.98
N ALA A 35 12.38 7.08 2.58
CA ALA A 35 12.78 7.16 1.17
C ALA A 35 11.90 6.27 0.28
N ARG A 36 11.60 5.05 0.70
CA ARG A 36 10.73 4.12 -0.02
C ARG A 36 9.31 4.66 -0.15
N ALA A 37 8.76 5.24 0.92
CA ALA A 37 7.44 5.86 0.92
C ALA A 37 7.38 7.02 -0.09
N LEU A 38 8.38 7.90 -0.10
CA LEU A 38 8.47 9.00 -1.06
C LEU A 38 8.62 8.51 -2.50
N VAL A 39 9.38 7.44 -2.73
CA VAL A 39 9.50 6.81 -4.06
C VAL A 39 8.14 6.29 -4.51
N VAL A 40 7.44 5.53 -3.67
CA VAL A 40 6.11 4.98 -4.00
C VAL A 40 5.11 6.11 -4.27
N LYS A 41 5.06 7.12 -3.40
CA LYS A 41 4.22 8.32 -3.56
C LYS A 41 4.49 8.99 -4.91
N ARG A 42 5.76 9.17 -5.27
CA ARG A 42 6.14 9.77 -6.56
C ARG A 42 5.69 8.93 -7.75
N LEU A 43 5.88 7.61 -7.71
CA LEU A 43 5.48 6.72 -8.80
C LEU A 43 3.96 6.75 -9.02
N LEU A 44 3.17 6.71 -7.95
CA LEU A 44 1.72 6.78 -8.03
C LEU A 44 1.25 8.13 -8.59
N LEU A 45 1.91 9.23 -8.22
CA LEU A 45 1.60 10.55 -8.76
C LEU A 45 1.96 10.67 -10.25
N GLU A 46 3.11 10.16 -10.67
CA GLU A 46 3.50 10.18 -12.09
C GLU A 46 2.53 9.35 -12.95
N GLU A 47 2.08 8.22 -12.43
CA GLU A 47 1.09 7.37 -13.09
C GLU A 47 -0.29 8.03 -13.13
N ALA A 48 -0.73 8.67 -12.04
CA ALA A 48 -1.97 9.45 -12.04
C ALA A 48 -1.94 10.61 -13.05
N ALA A 49 -0.77 11.22 -13.25
CA ALA A 49 -0.57 12.22 -14.29
C ALA A 49 -0.56 11.62 -15.71
N ALA A 50 -0.09 10.38 -15.88
CA ALA A 50 -0.15 9.66 -17.14
C ALA A 50 -1.59 9.25 -17.53
N GLU A 51 -2.45 9.00 -16.53
CA GLU A 51 -3.88 8.71 -16.68
C GLU A 51 -4.74 10.00 -16.73
N ASP A 52 -4.13 11.17 -16.99
CA ASP A 52 -4.79 12.49 -17.08
C ASP A 52 -5.60 12.90 -15.83
N MET A 53 -5.36 12.29 -14.65
CA MET A 53 -6.05 12.62 -13.40
C MET A 53 -5.52 13.92 -12.79
N VAL A 54 -4.23 14.21 -13.02
CA VAL A 54 -3.58 15.47 -12.61
C VAL A 54 -2.61 15.95 -13.68
N SER A 55 -2.46 17.26 -13.80
CA SER A 55 -1.44 17.87 -14.63
C SER A 55 -0.03 17.56 -14.11
N ALA A 56 0.82 16.98 -14.96
CA ALA A 56 2.23 16.71 -14.65
C ALA A 56 3.03 17.96 -14.22
N LYS A 57 2.55 19.17 -14.54
CA LYS A 57 3.18 20.44 -14.14
C LYS A 57 2.86 20.85 -12.72
N ASP A 58 1.71 20.43 -12.21
CA ASP A 58 1.23 20.85 -10.90
C ASP A 58 1.60 19.80 -9.82
N LEU A 59 2.20 18.68 -10.23
CA LEU A 59 2.46 17.51 -9.38
C LEU A 59 3.27 17.85 -8.12
N ASP A 60 4.24 18.75 -8.26
CA ASP A 60 5.15 19.17 -7.18
C ASP A 60 4.53 20.25 -6.27
N ASP A 61 3.52 20.98 -6.75
CA ASP A 61 2.83 22.06 -6.03
C ASP A 61 1.46 21.61 -5.47
N LEU A 62 1.13 20.32 -5.56
CA LEU A 62 -0.12 19.80 -5.03
C LEU A 62 -0.11 19.82 -3.50
N PRO A 63 -1.17 20.35 -2.86
CA PRO A 63 -1.35 20.18 -1.43
C PRO A 63 -1.55 18.69 -1.10
N GLU A 64 -1.07 18.28 0.08
CA GLU A 64 -1.09 16.88 0.53
C GLU A 64 -2.50 16.26 0.47
N GLU A 65 -3.53 17.01 0.87
CA GLU A 65 -4.93 16.57 0.79
C GLU A 65 -5.34 16.17 -0.63
N LYS A 66 -4.88 16.91 -1.66
CA LYS A 66 -5.16 16.56 -3.06
C LYS A 66 -4.34 15.36 -3.52
N VAL A 67 -3.09 15.25 -3.08
CA VAL A 67 -2.24 14.10 -3.37
C VAL A 67 -2.92 12.81 -2.90
N GLU A 68 -3.43 12.79 -1.67
CA GLU A 68 -4.14 11.63 -1.12
C GLU A 68 -5.39 11.27 -1.93
N VAL A 69 -6.19 12.27 -2.30
CA VAL A 69 -7.41 12.06 -3.10
C VAL A 69 -7.07 11.47 -4.48
N VAL A 70 -6.05 12.01 -5.15
CA VAL A 70 -5.62 11.55 -6.48
C VAL A 70 -5.10 10.13 -6.43
N ILE A 71 -4.22 9.82 -5.45
CA ILE A 71 -3.71 8.47 -5.28
C ILE A 71 -4.86 7.50 -5.02
N ARG A 72 -5.80 7.85 -4.15
CA ARG A 72 -6.97 7.01 -3.87
C ARG A 72 -7.78 6.75 -5.14
N GLN A 73 -8.04 7.78 -5.94
CA GLN A 73 -8.79 7.63 -7.19
C GLN A 73 -8.06 6.73 -8.21
N LEU A 74 -6.73 6.83 -8.32
CA LEU A 74 -5.93 5.95 -9.16
C LEU A 74 -6.02 4.50 -8.67
N LEU A 75 -5.90 4.28 -7.36
CA LEU A 75 -5.96 2.94 -6.80
C LEU A 75 -7.35 2.32 -6.99
N ASP A 76 -8.42 3.10 -6.82
CA ASP A 76 -9.79 2.65 -7.04
C ASP A 76 -10.07 2.31 -8.52
N SER A 77 -9.38 2.96 -9.47
CA SER A 77 -9.54 2.66 -10.90
C SER A 77 -8.74 1.44 -11.35
N VAL A 78 -7.57 1.20 -10.77
CA VAL A 78 -6.66 0.13 -11.18
C VAL A 78 -6.86 -1.16 -10.39
N ILE A 79 -7.13 -1.06 -9.09
CA ILE A 79 -7.26 -2.23 -8.21
C ILE A 79 -8.69 -2.73 -8.23
N THR A 80 -8.89 -3.89 -8.85
CA THR A 80 -10.13 -4.64 -8.74
C THR A 80 -9.94 -5.77 -7.73
N THR A 81 -10.63 -5.69 -6.59
CA THR A 81 -10.66 -6.78 -5.62
C THR A 81 -11.72 -7.80 -5.99
N PRO A 82 -11.39 -9.09 -6.16
CA PRO A 82 -12.39 -10.12 -6.30
C PRO A 82 -13.17 -10.27 -4.98
N GLU A 83 -14.50 -10.34 -5.07
CA GLU A 83 -15.34 -10.66 -3.92
C GLU A 83 -15.00 -12.06 -3.39
N ALA A 84 -14.85 -12.19 -2.07
CA ALA A 84 -14.57 -13.48 -1.45
C ALA A 84 -15.82 -14.36 -1.48
N ASP A 85 -15.81 -15.37 -2.34
CA ASP A 85 -16.90 -16.34 -2.47
C ASP A 85 -17.05 -17.20 -1.21
N GLU A 86 -18.25 -17.77 -1.02
CA GLU A 86 -18.55 -18.55 0.18
C GLU A 86 -17.67 -19.80 0.30
N GLU A 87 -17.27 -20.41 -0.81
CA GLU A 87 -16.42 -21.60 -0.80
C GLU A 87 -15.01 -21.26 -0.29
N THR A 88 -14.41 -20.17 -0.78
CA THR A 88 -13.11 -19.69 -0.29
C THR A 88 -13.17 -19.30 1.18
N CYS A 89 -14.24 -18.65 1.63
CA CYS A 89 -14.42 -18.28 3.04
C CYS A 89 -14.52 -19.51 3.96
N ARG A 90 -15.29 -20.52 3.58
CA ARG A 90 -15.39 -21.79 4.33
C ARG A 90 -14.05 -22.51 4.37
N ARG A 91 -13.35 -22.61 3.24
CA ARG A 91 -12.02 -23.24 3.18
C ARG A 91 -11.02 -22.54 4.10
N TYR A 92 -11.05 -21.20 4.15
CA TYR A 92 -10.19 -20.44 5.05
C TYR A 92 -10.54 -20.68 6.53
N TYR A 93 -11.84 -20.70 6.87
CA TYR A 93 -12.30 -21.02 8.21
C TYR A 93 -11.80 -22.39 8.67
N ASP A 94 -11.98 -23.44 7.85
CA ASP A 94 -11.59 -24.81 8.18
C ASP A 94 -10.08 -24.96 8.37
N GLN A 95 -9.27 -24.23 7.61
CA GLN A 95 -7.80 -24.25 7.73
C GLN A 95 -7.29 -23.45 8.96
N HIS A 96 -8.06 -22.48 9.45
CA HIS A 96 -7.62 -21.53 10.47
C HIS A 96 -8.54 -21.45 11.69
N GLN A 97 -9.23 -22.53 12.04
CA GLN A 97 -10.16 -22.61 13.19
C GLN A 97 -9.54 -22.14 14.51
N LEU A 98 -8.24 -22.37 14.71
CA LEU A 98 -7.49 -21.91 15.89
C LEU A 98 -7.41 -20.39 16.02
N ARG A 99 -7.60 -19.63 14.92
CA ARG A 99 -7.68 -18.16 14.96
C ARG A 99 -9.05 -17.67 15.39
N PHE A 100 -10.07 -18.53 15.34
CA PHE A 100 -11.47 -18.23 15.63
C PHE A 100 -11.90 -18.89 16.93
N VAL A 101 -11.13 -18.66 17.99
CA VAL A 101 -11.44 -19.18 19.33
C VAL A 101 -11.96 -18.07 20.22
N ASP A 102 -13.03 -18.38 20.94
CA ASP A 102 -13.55 -17.51 21.97
C ASP A 102 -12.57 -17.50 23.17
N LYS A 103 -12.10 -16.31 23.55
CA LYS A 103 -11.09 -16.16 24.61
C LYS A 103 -11.60 -16.49 26.01
N THR A 104 -12.91 -16.58 26.20
CA THR A 104 -13.55 -16.86 27.49
C THR A 104 -13.92 -18.33 27.63
N THR A 105 -14.40 -18.95 26.56
CA THR A 105 -14.86 -20.35 26.58
C THR A 105 -13.86 -21.33 25.96
N GLU A 106 -12.80 -20.84 25.32
CA GLU A 106 -11.77 -21.61 24.60
C GLU A 106 -12.33 -22.50 23.48
N LYS A 107 -13.58 -22.26 23.05
CA LYS A 107 -14.25 -23.00 21.98
C LYS A 107 -14.09 -22.29 20.66
N VAL A 108 -14.04 -23.08 19.58
CA VAL A 108 -14.08 -22.57 18.21
C VAL A 108 -15.46 -21.95 17.96
N LEU A 109 -15.46 -20.72 17.46
CA LEU A 109 -16.66 -19.97 17.12
C LEU A 109 -17.25 -20.50 15.80
N PRO A 110 -18.57 -20.75 15.72
CA PRO A 110 -19.23 -21.16 14.48
C PRO A 110 -18.95 -20.23 13.31
N TYR A 111 -18.87 -20.80 12.10
CA TYR A 111 -18.59 -20.08 10.86
C TYR A 111 -19.50 -18.85 10.66
N ASP A 112 -20.79 -18.97 10.95
CA ASP A 112 -21.76 -17.89 10.73
C ASP A 112 -21.43 -16.62 11.52
N LEU A 113 -20.81 -16.74 12.70
CA LEU A 113 -20.41 -15.59 13.52
C LEU A 113 -19.15 -14.89 13.01
N VAL A 114 -18.27 -15.63 12.34
CA VAL A 114 -16.97 -15.12 11.88
C VAL A 114 -16.93 -14.84 10.39
N ARG A 115 -17.95 -15.26 9.63
CA ARG A 115 -18.03 -15.13 8.16
C ARG A 115 -17.74 -13.70 7.70
N ALA A 116 -18.39 -12.70 8.28
CA ALA A 116 -18.19 -11.29 7.88
C ALA A 116 -16.73 -10.84 8.08
N HIS A 117 -16.09 -11.29 9.16
CA HIS A 117 -14.69 -10.98 9.42
C HIS A 117 -13.74 -11.71 8.46
N ILE A 118 -14.07 -12.95 8.08
CA ILE A 118 -13.30 -13.72 7.09
C ILE A 118 -13.39 -13.06 5.71
N VAL A 119 -14.59 -12.68 5.28
CA VAL A 119 -14.81 -11.97 4.01
C VAL A 119 -13.96 -10.70 3.98
N GLN A 120 -14.11 -9.83 4.98
CA GLN A 120 -13.33 -8.59 5.08
C GLN A 120 -11.82 -8.86 5.03
N TYR A 121 -11.34 -9.84 5.80
CA TYR A 121 -9.90 -10.17 5.82
C TYR A 121 -9.39 -10.65 4.45
N LEU A 122 -10.17 -11.48 3.76
CA LEU A 122 -9.78 -11.99 2.44
C LEU A 122 -9.81 -10.90 1.38
N GLU A 123 -10.80 -10.01 1.43
CA GLU A 123 -10.88 -8.82 0.57
C GLU A 123 -9.71 -7.86 0.82
N ASP A 124 -9.43 -7.54 2.09
CA ASP A 124 -8.28 -6.70 2.46
C ASP A 124 -6.96 -7.32 1.99
N LYS A 125 -6.81 -8.64 2.14
CA LYS A 125 -5.63 -9.37 1.69
C LYS A 125 -5.51 -9.38 0.16
N ALA A 126 -6.62 -9.57 -0.55
CA ALA A 126 -6.64 -9.51 -2.01
C ALA A 126 -6.28 -8.10 -2.50
N TYR A 127 -6.79 -7.06 -1.84
CA TYR A 127 -6.44 -5.67 -2.10
C TYR A 127 -4.95 -5.43 -1.95
N HIS A 128 -4.37 -5.81 -0.80
CA HIS A 128 -2.94 -5.63 -0.55
C HIS A 128 -2.09 -6.39 -1.56
N SER A 129 -2.52 -7.60 -1.95
CA SER A 129 -1.83 -8.37 -2.98
C SER A 129 -1.87 -7.69 -4.34
N ALA A 130 -3.03 -7.15 -4.74
CA ALA A 130 -3.20 -6.45 -6.01
C ALA A 130 -2.42 -5.13 -6.02
N PHE A 131 -2.46 -4.37 -4.93
CA PHE A 131 -1.67 -3.17 -4.73
C PHE A 131 -0.17 -3.44 -4.86
N ASN A 132 0.35 -4.45 -4.17
CA ASN A 132 1.77 -4.80 -4.25
C ASN A 132 2.17 -5.23 -5.67
N ALA A 133 1.35 -6.04 -6.35
CA ALA A 133 1.60 -6.43 -7.73
C ALA A 133 1.61 -5.22 -8.68
N TYR A 134 0.74 -4.23 -8.41
CA TYR A 134 0.73 -2.98 -9.17
C TYR A 134 1.97 -2.12 -8.90
N LEU A 135 2.39 -1.98 -7.63
CA LEU A 135 3.64 -1.31 -7.29
C LEU A 135 4.85 -1.98 -7.94
N ASP A 136 4.92 -3.32 -7.94
CA ASP A 136 6.00 -4.05 -8.61
C ASP A 136 6.04 -3.76 -10.11
N LYS A 137 4.88 -3.64 -10.76
CA LYS A 137 4.78 -3.21 -12.16
C LYS A 137 5.32 -1.79 -12.36
N LEU A 138 4.94 -0.83 -11.49
CA LEU A 138 5.43 0.54 -11.57
C LEU A 138 6.94 0.63 -11.35
N MET A 139 7.45 -0.07 -10.33
CA MET A 139 8.88 -0.14 -10.01
C MET A 139 9.70 -0.77 -11.14
N ALA A 140 9.17 -1.79 -11.83
CA ALA A 140 9.84 -2.42 -12.96
C ALA A 140 10.02 -1.47 -14.16
N CYS A 141 9.10 -0.52 -14.34
CA CYS A 141 9.17 0.49 -15.39
C CYS A 141 9.95 1.74 -14.98
N ALA A 142 10.13 1.97 -13.68
CA ALA A 142 10.76 3.16 -13.13
C ALA A 142 12.29 3.04 -13.09
N LYS A 143 12.97 4.17 -13.31
CA LYS A 143 14.41 4.29 -13.08
C LYS A 143 14.67 4.87 -11.70
N ILE A 144 14.95 4.00 -10.73
CA ILE A 144 15.27 4.38 -9.35
C ILE A 144 16.78 4.31 -9.14
N VAL A 145 17.38 5.38 -8.62
CA VAL A 145 18.82 5.46 -8.29
C VAL A 145 18.99 5.96 -6.87
N GLY A 146 19.86 5.32 -6.08
CA GLY A 146 20.20 5.77 -4.73
C GLY A 146 19.33 5.18 -3.61
N LEU A 147 18.36 4.32 -3.91
CA LEU A 147 17.69 3.48 -2.92
C LEU A 147 18.59 2.27 -2.62
N ALA A 148 19.36 2.34 -1.53
CA ALA A 148 20.20 1.22 -1.11
C ALA A 148 19.32 0.11 -0.51
N ALA A 149 19.43 -1.11 -1.05
CA ALA A 149 18.86 -2.33 -0.47
C ALA A 149 19.73 -2.87 0.67
#